data_AF-A0A3N4L7G3-F1
#
_entry.id   AF-A0A3N4L7G3-F1
#
_cell.length_a   1.000
_cell.length_b   1.000
_cell.length_c   1.000
_cell.angle_alpha   90.00
_cell.angle_beta   90.00
_cell.angle_gamma   90.00
#
_symmetry.space_group_name_H-M   'P 1'
#
loop_
_entity.id
_entity.type
_entity.pdbx_description
1 polymer ?
#
loop_
_entity_poly.entity_id
_entity_poly.type
_entity_poly.pdbx_seq_one_letter_code
_entity_poly.pdbx_strand_id
1 'polypeptide(L)'
;MGSKTGLGQHLHTMLLYSIFQGLAIFPLTTLAAATSPKKSHYGTSSDSHVHLAFSNFVVHGHQKRASGECTGFQGDQDTYGLGIRIGLYFQWVTSSIAYNLVPSEAINMRGVNNCFQLAMFAGLLYVTITNGWKQQLHPMEAYLLLLFCMGGVCSGTTEVDDELDDQRPMIGVAARKSYAYLEASSLGGYVRVLLGCGFIGYGLWFLFLGMDDMHNAFPNDCNYAFFLTRVDLFGWFRTFLKVLFVCATIPAVLSLVFMTMSLVNATRWFLLDGGWQGRVKPHTQSASSSEGEVAEDEKPGLQNIKLRKQNVGFSGALLLFILSVELIIRWNKIQGVGAIGSTGQLLPVIIGVGGVGRVIIRLTRDFLEELALARRNKNGSNKVKADHFMGSMTNNLAPTQPTLCTGNELDSLSQNPVFVHDTGGLDFASN
;
A
#
# COMPACT_ATOMS: atom_id res chain seq x y z
N MET A 1 28.48 -13.69 -20.82
CA MET A 1 27.06 -13.91 -21.16
C MET A 1 26.37 -14.51 -19.95
N GLY A 2 25.62 -13.74 -19.16
CA GLY A 2 24.95 -14.29 -17.97
C GLY A 2 24.72 -13.26 -16.88
N SER A 3 23.53 -12.65 -16.88
CA SER A 3 22.83 -12.07 -15.72
C SER A 3 21.61 -11.31 -16.26
N LYS A 4 20.64 -12.03 -16.83
CA LYS A 4 19.34 -11.46 -17.22
C LYS A 4 18.14 -12.22 -16.63
N THR A 5 18.37 -13.23 -15.79
CA THR A 5 17.32 -14.10 -15.26
C THR A 5 16.65 -13.60 -13.98
N GLY A 6 17.17 -12.54 -13.33
CA GLY A 6 16.58 -12.00 -12.10
C GLY A 6 15.37 -11.08 -12.32
N LEU A 7 15.35 -10.31 -13.41
CA LEU A 7 14.35 -9.25 -13.61
C LEU A 7 12.97 -9.81 -13.97
N GLY A 8 12.92 -10.87 -14.78
CA GLY A 8 11.66 -11.51 -15.19
C GLY A 8 10.91 -12.23 -14.07
N GLN A 9 11.61 -12.74 -13.04
CA GLN A 9 10.97 -13.41 -11.91
C GLN A 9 10.31 -12.44 -10.93
N HIS A 10 10.80 -11.20 -10.83
CA HIS A 10 10.25 -10.17 -9.93
C HIS A 10 9.00 -9.48 -10.48
N LEU A 11 8.91 -9.30 -11.81
CA LEU A 11 7.74 -8.73 -12.49
C LEU A 11 6.48 -9.60 -12.31
N HIS A 12 6.64 -10.93 -12.26
CA HIS A 12 5.54 -11.86 -12.03
C HIS A 12 4.97 -11.82 -10.60
N THR A 13 5.79 -11.55 -9.58
CA THR A 13 5.37 -11.45 -8.17
C THR A 13 4.45 -10.24 -7.95
N MET A 14 4.72 -9.17 -8.68
CA MET A 14 4.02 -7.88 -8.63
C MET A 14 2.62 -7.98 -9.24
N LEU A 15 2.52 -8.56 -10.44
CA LEU A 15 1.26 -8.76 -11.15
C LEU A 15 0.25 -9.64 -10.38
N LEU A 16 0.71 -10.70 -9.71
CA LEU A 16 -0.17 -11.58 -8.91
C LEU A 16 -0.69 -10.94 -7.62
N TYR A 17 0.10 -10.06 -7.00
CA TYR A 17 -0.30 -9.33 -5.79
C TYR A 17 -1.33 -8.22 -6.09
N SER A 18 -1.13 -7.53 -7.21
CA SER A 18 -2.08 -6.52 -7.72
C SER A 18 -3.40 -7.15 -8.18
N ILE A 19 -3.40 -8.39 -8.71
CA ILE A 19 -4.62 -9.17 -8.98
C ILE A 19 -5.36 -9.55 -7.69
N PHE A 20 -4.66 -9.89 -6.61
CA PHE A 20 -5.29 -10.18 -5.30
C PHE A 20 -5.99 -8.96 -4.70
N GLN A 21 -5.35 -7.79 -4.77
CA GLN A 21 -5.96 -6.52 -4.33
C GLN A 21 -7.09 -6.09 -5.27
N GLY A 22 -6.91 -6.30 -6.57
CA GLY A 22 -7.92 -6.15 -7.60
C GLY A 22 -9.16 -6.96 -7.24
N LEU A 23 -9.06 -8.28 -7.05
CA LEU A 23 -10.19 -9.18 -6.79
C LEU A 23 -10.99 -8.86 -5.50
N ALA A 24 -10.35 -8.27 -4.48
CA ALA A 24 -11.06 -7.78 -3.29
C ALA A 24 -11.92 -6.53 -3.57
N ILE A 25 -11.62 -5.76 -4.62
CA ILE A 25 -12.25 -4.48 -4.99
C ILE A 25 -13.09 -4.62 -6.29
N PHE A 26 -12.73 -5.54 -7.19
CA PHE A 26 -13.26 -5.69 -8.55
C PHE A 26 -14.75 -6.08 -8.66
N PRO A 27 -15.40 -6.76 -7.69
CA PRO A 27 -16.82 -7.08 -7.89
C PRO A 27 -17.73 -5.86 -7.66
N LEU A 28 -17.24 -4.75 -7.09
CA LEU A 28 -18.09 -3.61 -6.73
C LEU A 28 -18.30 -2.59 -7.86
N THR A 29 -17.32 -2.37 -8.73
CA THR A 29 -17.43 -1.39 -9.82
C THR A 29 -18.08 -1.96 -11.08
N THR A 30 -17.89 -3.24 -11.37
CA THR A 30 -18.34 -3.85 -12.64
C THR A 30 -19.77 -4.40 -12.55
N LEU A 31 -20.26 -4.73 -11.34
CA LEU A 31 -21.62 -5.26 -11.15
C LEU A 31 -22.69 -4.16 -11.06
N ALA A 32 -22.31 -2.93 -10.69
CA ALA A 32 -23.23 -1.78 -10.60
C ALA A 32 -23.73 -1.29 -11.99
N ALA A 33 -23.08 -1.69 -13.08
CA ALA A 33 -23.49 -1.30 -14.44
C ALA A 33 -24.51 -2.26 -15.09
N ALA A 34 -24.82 -3.41 -14.48
CA ALA A 34 -25.57 -4.48 -15.15
C ALA A 34 -27.04 -4.65 -14.72
N THR A 35 -27.59 -3.78 -13.85
CA THR A 35 -28.99 -3.93 -13.38
C THR A 35 -29.80 -2.64 -13.53
N SER A 36 -30.19 -2.33 -14.76
CA SER A 36 -31.32 -1.42 -15.04
C SER A 36 -32.45 -2.20 -15.72
N PRO A 37 -33.59 -2.43 -15.05
CA PRO A 37 -34.72 -3.09 -15.70
C PRO A 37 -35.47 -2.06 -16.56
N LYS A 38 -35.30 -2.17 -17.89
CA LYS A 38 -36.20 -1.51 -18.85
C LYS A 38 -37.61 -2.07 -18.67
N LYS A 39 -38.55 -1.20 -18.27
CA LYS A 39 -39.99 -1.47 -18.39
C LYS A 39 -40.35 -1.55 -19.87
N SER A 40 -40.85 -2.71 -20.33
CA SER A 40 -41.48 -2.87 -21.63
C SER A 40 -42.89 -3.39 -21.45
N HIS A 41 -43.82 -2.70 -22.12
CA HIS A 41 -45.25 -2.97 -22.17
C HIS A 41 -45.57 -4.34 -22.78
N TYR A 42 -46.61 -4.97 -22.23
CA TYR A 42 -47.25 -6.18 -22.74
C TYR A 42 -48.01 -5.91 -24.04
N GLY A 43 -47.85 -6.80 -25.01
CA GLY A 43 -48.71 -6.98 -26.17
C GLY A 43 -48.82 -8.48 -26.47
N THR A 44 -50.06 -8.97 -26.52
CA THR A 44 -50.50 -10.36 -26.66
C THR A 44 -50.37 -10.92 -28.08
N SER A 45 -50.00 -12.20 -28.24
CA SER A 45 -50.77 -13.24 -28.97
C SER A 45 -49.91 -14.43 -29.42
N SER A 46 -50.44 -15.64 -29.17
CA SER A 46 -50.28 -16.96 -29.80
C SER A 46 -49.14 -17.21 -30.80
N ASP A 47 -48.27 -18.20 -30.53
CA ASP A 47 -48.38 -19.56 -31.10
C ASP A 47 -47.18 -20.46 -30.75
N SER A 48 -47.49 -21.75 -30.74
CA SER A 48 -46.72 -22.96 -30.42
C SER A 48 -45.35 -23.09 -31.13
N HIS A 49 -44.32 -23.58 -30.43
CA HIS A 49 -43.49 -24.76 -30.77
C HIS A 49 -42.19 -24.85 -29.93
N VAL A 50 -42.05 -25.99 -29.24
CA VAL A 50 -40.85 -26.75 -28.85
C VAL A 50 -39.48 -26.04 -28.88
N HIS A 51 -38.80 -25.93 -27.72
CA HIS A 51 -37.36 -26.23 -27.58
C HIS A 51 -36.91 -26.25 -26.09
N LEU A 52 -36.20 -27.33 -25.73
CA LEU A 52 -35.29 -27.53 -24.59
C LEU A 52 -35.22 -26.44 -23.50
N ALA A 53 -35.83 -26.71 -22.35
CA ALA A 53 -35.67 -25.90 -21.15
C ALA A 53 -34.54 -26.45 -20.26
N PHE A 54 -33.43 -25.73 -20.25
CA PHE A 54 -32.53 -25.62 -19.10
C PHE A 54 -33.37 -25.47 -17.84
N SER A 55 -33.13 -26.35 -16.86
CA SER A 55 -33.74 -26.25 -15.53
C SER A 55 -33.26 -24.97 -14.84
N ASN A 56 -34.02 -23.90 -15.04
CA ASN A 56 -34.44 -22.93 -14.03
C ASN A 56 -33.47 -22.75 -12.85
N PHE A 57 -32.36 -22.03 -13.07
CA PHE A 57 -31.80 -21.18 -12.02
C PHE A 57 -32.74 -19.98 -11.85
N VAL A 58 -33.93 -20.25 -11.34
CA VAL A 58 -34.82 -19.23 -10.84
C VAL A 58 -34.21 -18.80 -9.51
N VAL A 59 -33.65 -17.60 -9.49
CA VAL A 59 -33.40 -16.86 -8.25
C VAL A 59 -34.78 -16.65 -7.63
N HIS A 60 -35.22 -17.61 -6.81
CA HIS A 60 -36.33 -17.40 -5.91
C HIS A 60 -35.89 -16.33 -4.93
N GLY A 61 -36.25 -15.09 -5.24
CA GLY A 61 -36.45 -14.05 -4.24
C GLY A 61 -37.52 -14.54 -3.27
N HIS A 62 -37.11 -15.36 -2.31
CA HIS A 62 -37.87 -15.66 -1.11
C HIS A 62 -37.90 -14.41 -0.24
N GLN A 63 -38.61 -13.40 -0.72
CA GLN A 63 -39.04 -12.26 0.07
C GLN A 63 -40.37 -12.64 0.70
N LYS A 64 -40.29 -13.41 1.81
CA LYS A 64 -41.36 -13.56 2.82
C LYS A 64 -40.84 -14.42 3.99
N ARG A 65 -40.07 -13.79 4.88
CA ARG A 65 -40.20 -14.05 6.32
C ARG A 65 -40.65 -12.75 6.94
N ALA A 66 -41.77 -12.81 7.67
CA ALA A 66 -42.32 -11.69 8.41
C ALA A 66 -41.19 -11.02 9.20
N SER A 67 -41.13 -9.69 9.13
CA SER A 67 -40.16 -8.84 9.80
C SER A 67 -40.28 -9.02 11.32
N GLY A 68 -39.64 -10.05 11.86
CA GLY A 68 -39.07 -10.00 13.19
C GLY A 68 -38.12 -8.81 13.18
N GLU A 69 -38.55 -7.71 13.78
CA GLU A 69 -37.72 -6.53 13.86
C GLU A 69 -36.46 -6.92 14.65
N CYS A 70 -35.28 -6.82 14.04
CA CYS A 70 -34.02 -7.09 14.74
C CYS A 70 -33.99 -6.29 16.05
N THR A 71 -33.93 -6.99 17.18
CA THR A 71 -33.99 -6.42 18.53
C THR A 71 -32.63 -5.89 19.00
N GLY A 72 -31.56 -6.25 18.29
CA GLY A 72 -30.19 -5.93 18.66
C GLY A 72 -29.61 -6.90 19.67
N PHE A 73 -28.31 -6.78 19.89
CA PHE A 73 -27.59 -7.55 20.90
C PHE A 73 -26.49 -6.70 21.55
N GLN A 74 -26.02 -7.13 22.72
CA GLN A 74 -24.95 -6.46 23.45
C GLN A 74 -23.61 -6.86 22.83
N GLY A 75 -22.88 -5.88 22.30
CA GLY A 75 -21.56 -6.10 21.73
C GLY A 75 -20.44 -5.99 22.75
N ASP A 76 -19.30 -6.59 22.42
CA ASP A 76 -18.09 -6.48 23.22
C ASP A 76 -17.28 -5.22 22.88
N GLN A 77 -17.23 -4.30 23.85
CA GLN A 77 -16.52 -3.03 23.73
C GLN A 77 -14.99 -3.20 23.66
N ASP A 78 -14.44 -4.31 24.17
CA ASP A 78 -13.01 -4.58 24.14
C ASP A 78 -12.53 -5.20 22.83
N THR A 79 -13.47 -5.66 22.00
CA THR A 79 -13.17 -6.35 20.74
C THR A 79 -13.38 -5.43 19.54
N TYR A 80 -14.42 -4.58 19.56
CA TYR A 80 -14.69 -3.62 18.48
C TYR A 80 -15.37 -2.33 18.95
N GLY A 81 -15.11 -1.92 20.20
CA GLY A 81 -15.57 -0.64 20.75
C GLY A 81 -15.10 0.58 19.95
N LEU A 82 -15.65 1.75 20.30
CA LEU A 82 -15.44 2.98 19.56
C LEU A 82 -13.95 3.34 19.43
N GLY A 83 -13.14 3.17 20.48
CA GLY A 83 -11.73 3.51 20.40
C GLY A 83 -10.93 2.60 19.47
N ILE A 84 -11.23 1.28 19.44
CA ILE A 84 -10.62 0.34 18.50
C ILE A 84 -10.94 0.74 17.07
N ARG A 85 -12.22 1.04 16.79
CA ARG A 85 -12.68 1.48 15.47
C ARG A 85 -11.99 2.75 15.00
N ILE A 86 -12.00 3.81 15.81
CA ILE A 86 -11.36 5.10 15.49
C ILE A 86 -9.85 4.90 15.24
N GLY A 87 -9.18 4.12 16.10
CA GLY A 87 -7.77 3.79 15.94
C GLY A 87 -7.48 3.10 14.60
N LEU A 88 -8.28 2.08 14.25
CA LEU A 88 -8.15 1.36 12.97
C LEU A 88 -8.43 2.27 11.77
N TYR A 89 -9.45 3.13 11.85
CA TYR A 89 -9.77 4.06 10.75
C TYR A 89 -8.64 5.04 10.51
N PHE A 90 -8.08 5.63 11.57
CA PHE A 90 -6.89 6.47 11.45
C PHE A 90 -5.70 5.69 10.93
N GLN A 91 -5.50 4.45 11.35
CA GLN A 91 -4.41 3.62 10.86
C GLN A 91 -4.54 3.33 9.35
N TRP A 92 -5.73 3.02 8.86
CA TRP A 92 -5.99 2.78 7.44
C TRP A 92 -5.79 4.04 6.61
N VAL A 93 -6.37 5.16 7.03
CA VAL A 93 -6.22 6.46 6.35
C VAL A 93 -4.75 6.89 6.33
N THR A 94 -4.06 6.81 7.47
CA THR A 94 -2.64 7.16 7.59
C THR A 94 -1.78 6.29 6.70
N SER A 95 -2.02 4.98 6.69
CA SER A 95 -1.27 4.05 5.85
C SER A 95 -1.47 4.41 4.37
N SER A 96 -2.70 4.64 3.94
CA SER A 96 -2.99 5.08 2.58
C SER A 96 -2.29 6.40 2.23
N ILE A 97 -2.35 7.41 3.09
CA ILE A 97 -1.63 8.67 2.88
C ILE A 97 -0.12 8.42 2.78
N ALA A 98 0.47 7.62 3.66
CA ALA A 98 1.90 7.34 3.64
C ALA A 98 2.32 6.62 2.36
N TYR A 99 1.60 5.58 1.95
CA TYR A 99 1.94 4.85 0.71
C TYR A 99 1.82 5.72 -0.54
N ASN A 100 0.85 6.63 -0.57
CA ASN A 100 0.55 7.42 -1.76
C ASN A 100 1.30 8.76 -1.82
N LEU A 101 1.55 9.40 -0.68
CA LEU A 101 2.05 10.78 -0.58
C LEU A 101 3.40 10.90 0.12
N VAL A 102 3.78 9.95 0.99
CA VAL A 102 5.01 10.02 1.79
C VAL A 102 5.74 8.67 1.79
N PRO A 103 6.36 8.26 0.66
CA PRO A 103 7.01 6.95 0.54
C PRO A 103 8.12 6.70 1.58
N SER A 104 8.74 7.77 2.08
CA SER A 104 9.75 7.73 3.15
C SER A 104 9.19 7.20 4.48
N GLU A 105 7.89 7.38 4.74
CA GLU A 105 7.22 6.88 5.95
C GLU A 105 6.43 5.60 5.71
N ALA A 106 6.25 5.19 4.46
CA ALA A 106 5.51 3.98 4.09
C ALA A 106 6.04 2.71 4.76
N ILE A 107 7.38 2.57 4.90
CA ILE A 107 7.99 1.41 5.56
C ILE A 107 7.63 1.36 7.04
N ASN A 108 7.70 2.51 7.73
CA ASN A 108 7.36 2.62 9.14
C ASN A 108 5.86 2.33 9.35
N MET A 109 5.00 2.90 8.50
CA MET A 109 3.56 2.66 8.58
C MET A 109 3.19 1.22 8.26
N ARG A 110 3.92 0.55 7.37
CA ARG A 110 3.76 -0.89 7.10
C ARG A 110 4.03 -1.73 8.34
N GLY A 111 5.11 -1.44 9.07
CA GLY A 111 5.44 -2.12 10.33
C GLY A 111 4.32 -1.98 11.36
N VAL A 112 3.86 -0.74 11.59
CA VAL A 112 2.75 -0.46 12.53
C VAL A 112 1.48 -1.19 12.11
N ASN A 113 1.11 -1.14 10.82
CA ASN A 113 -0.07 -1.83 10.31
C ASN A 113 0.02 -3.35 10.48
N ASN A 114 1.18 -3.95 10.23
CA ASN A 114 1.38 -5.39 10.43
C ASN A 114 1.21 -5.79 11.91
N CYS A 115 1.72 -5.00 12.85
CA CYS A 115 1.53 -5.24 14.28
C CYS A 115 0.05 -5.17 14.67
N PHE A 116 -0.68 -4.16 14.16
CA PHE A 116 -2.13 -4.05 14.37
C PHE A 116 -2.89 -5.26 13.82
N GLN A 117 -2.58 -5.65 12.60
CA GLN A 117 -3.23 -6.78 11.96
C GLN A 117 -2.97 -8.10 12.70
N LEU A 118 -1.73 -8.31 13.15
CA LEU A 118 -1.38 -9.45 13.98
C LEU A 118 -2.18 -9.45 15.28
N ALA A 119 -2.26 -8.31 15.97
CA ALA A 119 -3.01 -8.18 17.22
C ALA A 119 -4.51 -8.43 17.02
N MET A 120 -5.12 -7.84 15.99
CA MET A 120 -6.54 -8.03 15.68
C MET A 120 -6.85 -9.48 15.32
N PHE A 121 -5.96 -10.14 14.57
CA PHE A 121 -6.15 -11.55 14.21
C PHE A 121 -5.93 -12.48 15.40
N ALA A 122 -4.94 -12.21 16.25
CA ALA A 122 -4.75 -12.93 17.50
C ALA A 122 -5.99 -12.78 18.40
N GLY A 123 -6.55 -11.58 18.50
CA GLY A 123 -7.80 -11.32 19.22
C GLY A 123 -8.99 -12.08 18.64
N LEU A 124 -9.15 -12.08 17.31
CA LEU A 124 -10.18 -12.86 16.61
C LEU A 124 -10.06 -14.35 16.92
N LEU A 125 -8.86 -14.93 16.82
CA LEU A 125 -8.62 -16.33 17.15
C LEU A 125 -8.92 -16.60 18.63
N TYR A 126 -8.44 -15.74 19.53
CA TYR A 126 -8.66 -15.87 20.97
C TYR A 126 -10.15 -15.87 21.31
N VAL A 127 -10.92 -14.89 20.83
CA VAL A 127 -12.36 -14.79 21.09
C VAL A 127 -13.11 -15.96 20.44
N THR A 128 -12.71 -16.40 19.25
CA THR A 128 -13.32 -17.57 18.60
C THR A 128 -13.08 -18.85 19.42
N ILE A 129 -11.87 -19.06 19.93
CA ILE A 129 -11.50 -20.25 20.70
C ILE A 129 -12.09 -20.21 22.13
N THR A 130 -12.24 -19.03 22.74
CA THR A 130 -12.71 -18.93 24.13
C THR A 130 -14.23 -18.77 24.24
N ASN A 131 -14.82 -17.98 23.35
CA ASN A 131 -16.24 -17.61 23.38
C ASN A 131 -17.07 -18.34 22.31
N GLY A 132 -16.44 -18.83 21.24
CA GLY A 132 -17.14 -19.60 20.20
C GLY A 132 -17.78 -20.88 20.76
N TRP A 133 -17.06 -21.63 21.59
CA TRP A 133 -17.58 -22.85 22.23
C TRP A 133 -18.60 -22.56 23.33
N LYS A 134 -18.53 -21.39 23.96
CA LYS A 134 -19.49 -20.95 24.97
C LYS A 134 -20.77 -20.37 24.37
N GLN A 135 -20.89 -20.34 23.04
CA GLN A 135 -22.02 -19.72 22.35
C GLN A 135 -22.19 -18.27 22.82
N GLN A 136 -21.10 -17.50 22.85
CA GLN A 136 -21.10 -16.08 23.25
C GLN A 136 -20.61 -15.14 22.14
N LEU A 137 -20.16 -15.69 21.01
CA LEU A 137 -19.72 -14.91 19.87
C LEU A 137 -20.78 -14.93 18.77
N HIS A 138 -21.34 -13.78 18.44
CA HIS A 138 -22.27 -13.69 17.33
C HIS A 138 -21.55 -13.78 15.98
N PRO A 139 -22.15 -14.40 14.94
CA PRO A 139 -21.55 -14.47 13.60
C PRO A 139 -21.15 -13.09 13.05
N MET A 140 -21.94 -12.07 13.35
CA MET A 140 -21.68 -10.70 12.92
C MET A 140 -20.45 -10.09 13.57
N GLU A 141 -20.14 -10.45 14.82
CA GLU A 141 -18.94 -9.99 15.52
C GLU A 141 -17.69 -10.62 14.92
N ALA A 142 -17.71 -11.93 14.69
CA ALA A 142 -16.63 -12.63 14.00
C ALA A 142 -16.38 -12.08 12.59
N TYR A 143 -17.45 -11.79 11.85
CA TYR A 143 -17.35 -11.17 10.52
C TYR A 143 -16.76 -9.76 10.58
N LEU A 144 -17.17 -8.94 11.56
CA LEU A 144 -16.66 -7.59 11.77
C LEU A 144 -15.16 -7.59 12.10
N LEU A 145 -14.72 -8.51 12.96
CA LEU A 145 -13.30 -8.67 13.28
C LEU A 145 -12.48 -9.17 12.08
N LEU A 146 -13.05 -10.05 11.27
CA LEU A 146 -12.44 -10.48 10.02
C LEU A 146 -12.28 -9.30 9.05
N LEU A 147 -13.27 -8.39 8.96
CA LEU A 147 -13.15 -7.15 8.19
C LEU A 147 -12.02 -6.26 8.70
N PHE A 148 -11.83 -6.15 10.02
CA PHE A 148 -10.71 -5.39 10.59
C PHE A 148 -9.34 -5.94 10.18
N CYS A 149 -9.21 -7.27 10.14
CA CYS A 149 -7.98 -7.92 9.68
C CYS A 149 -7.68 -7.57 8.20
N MET A 150 -8.73 -7.54 7.37
CA MET A 150 -8.60 -7.33 5.92
C MET A 150 -8.36 -5.87 5.51
N GLY A 151 -8.92 -4.88 6.22
CA GLY A 151 -8.84 -3.46 5.82
C GLY A 151 -7.41 -2.92 5.66
N GLY A 152 -6.47 -3.40 6.49
CA GLY A 152 -5.05 -3.01 6.38
C GLY A 152 -4.30 -3.69 5.22
N VAL A 153 -4.79 -4.83 4.70
CA VAL A 153 -4.14 -5.56 3.59
C VAL A 153 -4.41 -4.82 2.28
N CYS A 154 -5.63 -4.32 2.15
CA CYS A 154 -6.07 -3.47 1.05
C CYS A 154 -5.47 -2.06 1.09
N SER A 155 -4.50 -1.78 1.98
CA SER A 155 -3.90 -0.45 2.15
C SER A 155 -2.54 -0.27 1.48
N GLY A 156 -1.94 -1.24 0.75
CA GLY A 156 -0.86 -0.82 -0.17
C GLY A 156 -0.53 -1.72 -1.34
N THR A 157 -0.48 -1.15 -2.54
CA THR A 157 0.67 -1.17 -3.46
C THR A 157 0.62 0.07 -4.36
N THR A 158 1.79 0.67 -4.59
CA THR A 158 2.08 1.29 -5.88
C THR A 158 3.37 0.66 -6.35
N GLU A 159 3.23 -0.31 -7.25
CA GLU A 159 4.25 -0.50 -8.29
C GLU A 159 4.50 0.86 -8.94
N VAL A 160 5.77 1.23 -9.07
CA VAL A 160 6.16 2.12 -10.14
C VAL A 160 6.47 1.17 -11.29
N ASP A 161 5.72 1.27 -12.38
CA ASP A 161 6.04 0.57 -13.63
C ASP A 161 7.48 0.92 -14.04
N ASP A 162 8.42 0.02 -13.80
CA ASP A 162 9.82 0.11 -14.26
C ASP A 162 9.94 -0.29 -15.75
N GLU A 163 8.83 -0.52 -16.46
CA GLU A 163 8.82 -1.17 -17.78
C GLU A 163 8.98 -0.21 -18.98
N LEU A 164 9.30 1.08 -18.77
CA LEU A 164 9.43 2.03 -19.88
C LEU A 164 10.69 2.91 -19.88
N ASP A 165 11.70 2.63 -19.06
CA ASP A 165 12.94 3.43 -19.02
C ASP A 165 14.24 2.59 -19.10
N ASP A 166 14.27 1.60 -20.02
CA ASP A 166 15.42 0.69 -20.24
C ASP A 166 16.65 1.37 -20.90
N GLN A 167 16.78 2.70 -20.86
CA GLN A 167 17.92 3.39 -21.48
C GLN A 167 18.55 4.55 -20.70
N ARG A 168 18.07 4.91 -19.50
CA ARG A 168 18.72 5.99 -18.74
C ARG A 168 19.64 5.43 -17.65
N PRO A 169 20.95 5.78 -17.63
CA PRO A 169 21.81 5.46 -16.51
C PRO A 169 21.20 6.07 -15.24
N MET A 170 20.85 5.22 -14.29
CA MET A 170 20.14 5.57 -13.06
C MET A 170 20.89 6.62 -12.24
N ILE A 171 20.58 7.89 -12.46
CA ILE A 171 21.04 9.00 -11.62
C ILE A 171 19.81 9.61 -10.95
N GLY A 172 19.60 9.26 -9.68
CA GLY A 172 19.10 10.23 -8.71
C GLY A 172 17.82 9.91 -7.94
N VAL A 173 16.73 9.43 -8.56
CA VAL A 173 15.42 9.43 -7.87
C VAL A 173 14.58 8.16 -8.05
N ALA A 174 14.57 7.52 -9.24
CA ALA A 174 13.83 6.27 -9.47
C ALA A 174 14.40 5.08 -8.68
N ALA A 175 15.74 4.99 -8.58
CA ALA A 175 16.43 3.98 -7.77
C ALA A 175 15.94 3.98 -6.31
N ARG A 176 15.69 5.15 -5.70
CA ARG A 176 15.27 5.25 -4.29
C ARG A 176 13.91 4.63 -3.99
N LYS A 177 12.99 4.57 -4.96
CA LYS A 177 11.67 3.93 -4.74
C LYS A 177 11.75 2.41 -4.77
N SER A 178 12.62 1.84 -5.60
CA SER A 178 12.98 0.42 -5.55
C SER A 178 13.73 0.06 -4.26
N TYR A 179 14.55 0.97 -3.71
CA TYR A 179 15.21 0.78 -2.41
C TYR A 179 14.23 0.67 -1.23
N ALA A 180 13.10 1.39 -1.22
CA ALA A 180 12.14 1.29 -0.12
C ALA A 180 11.44 -0.09 -0.02
N TYR A 181 11.39 -0.85 -1.11
CA TYR A 181 10.94 -2.24 -1.12
C TYR A 181 12.05 -3.23 -0.74
N LEU A 182 13.30 -2.92 -1.07
CA LEU A 182 14.48 -3.74 -0.76
C LEU A 182 14.96 -3.58 0.69
N GLU A 183 14.72 -2.43 1.31
CA GLU A 183 15.15 -2.13 2.69
C GLU A 183 14.08 -2.41 3.75
N ALA A 184 12.83 -2.62 3.33
CA ALA A 184 11.82 -3.20 4.22
C ALA A 184 12.29 -4.60 4.61
N SER A 185 12.51 -4.85 5.91
CA SER A 185 13.05 -6.13 6.37
C SER A 185 12.25 -7.28 5.75
N SER A 186 12.96 -8.23 5.15
CA SER A 186 12.37 -9.42 4.52
C SER A 186 11.37 -10.10 5.46
N LEU A 187 11.65 -10.06 6.77
CA LEU A 187 10.79 -10.50 7.85
C LEU A 187 9.39 -9.85 7.84
N GLY A 188 9.29 -8.54 7.68
CA GLY A 188 8.00 -7.83 7.67
C GLY A 188 7.11 -8.24 6.48
N GLY A 189 7.73 -8.52 5.33
CA GLY A 189 7.05 -9.10 4.16
C GLY A 189 6.50 -10.49 4.45
N TYR A 190 7.34 -11.35 5.03
CA TYR A 190 6.97 -12.71 5.42
C TYR A 190 5.82 -12.75 6.43
N VAL A 191 5.87 -11.94 7.48
CA VAL A 191 4.78 -11.84 8.47
C VAL A 191 3.45 -11.47 7.78
N ARG A 192 3.47 -10.53 6.84
CA ARG A 192 2.26 -10.10 6.13
C ARG A 192 1.67 -11.20 5.23
N VAL A 193 2.51 -11.97 4.55
CA VAL A 193 2.06 -13.12 3.74
C VAL A 193 1.43 -14.18 4.65
N LEU A 194 2.08 -14.52 5.77
CA LEU A 194 1.56 -15.49 6.73
C LEU A 194 0.23 -15.02 7.34
N LEU A 195 0.11 -13.74 7.70
CA LEU A 195 -1.15 -13.16 8.18
C LEU A 195 -2.25 -13.24 7.11
N GLY A 196 -1.95 -12.89 5.86
CA GLY A 196 -2.89 -13.01 4.75
C GLY A 196 -3.40 -14.44 4.56
N CYS A 197 -2.51 -15.43 4.60
CA CYS A 197 -2.87 -16.85 4.58
C CYS A 197 -3.75 -17.22 5.78
N GLY A 198 -3.42 -16.72 6.98
CA GLY A 198 -4.23 -16.92 8.19
C GLY A 198 -5.64 -16.36 8.05
N PHE A 199 -5.80 -15.16 7.50
CA PHE A 199 -7.12 -14.53 7.30
C PHE A 199 -7.96 -15.32 6.31
N ILE A 200 -7.36 -15.79 5.23
CA ILE A 200 -8.05 -16.60 4.21
C ILE A 200 -8.45 -17.95 4.80
N GLY A 201 -7.55 -18.62 5.53
CA GLY A 201 -7.83 -19.89 6.19
C GLY A 201 -8.97 -19.75 7.21
N TYR A 202 -8.91 -18.73 8.07
CA TYR A 202 -9.98 -18.44 9.02
C TYR A 202 -11.29 -18.10 8.31
N GLY A 203 -11.26 -17.26 7.28
CA GLY A 203 -12.44 -16.87 6.52
C GLY A 203 -13.13 -18.04 5.83
N LEU A 204 -12.37 -18.98 5.27
CA LEU A 204 -12.91 -20.23 4.72
C LEU A 204 -13.59 -21.06 5.81
N TRP A 205 -12.91 -21.33 6.92
CA TRP A 205 -13.51 -22.05 8.03
C TRP A 205 -14.78 -21.37 8.53
N PHE A 206 -14.72 -20.06 8.76
CA PHE A 206 -15.83 -19.23 9.24
C PHE A 206 -17.03 -19.31 8.29
N LEU A 207 -16.82 -19.10 6.98
CA LEU A 207 -17.90 -19.07 6.01
C LEU A 207 -18.52 -20.46 5.76
N PHE A 208 -17.73 -21.53 5.81
CA PHE A 208 -18.22 -22.88 5.51
C PHE A 208 -18.78 -23.62 6.73
N LEU A 209 -18.21 -23.44 7.91
CA LEU A 209 -18.55 -24.19 9.11
C LEU A 209 -18.90 -23.26 10.28
N GLY A 210 -18.01 -22.33 10.63
CA GLY A 210 -18.13 -21.55 11.85
C GLY A 210 -19.41 -20.69 11.94
N MET A 211 -19.88 -20.14 10.83
CA MET A 211 -21.12 -19.37 10.78
C MET A 211 -22.36 -20.21 11.13
N ASP A 212 -22.41 -21.48 10.70
CA ASP A 212 -23.56 -22.35 11.01
C ASP A 212 -23.57 -22.71 12.50
N ASP A 213 -22.40 -23.01 13.05
CA ASP A 213 -22.24 -23.29 14.48
C ASP A 213 -22.65 -22.09 15.34
N MET A 214 -22.20 -20.88 14.97
CA MET A 214 -22.55 -19.63 15.66
C MET A 214 -24.01 -19.21 15.45
N HIS A 215 -24.64 -19.56 14.33
CA HIS A 215 -26.06 -19.25 14.08
C HIS A 215 -26.98 -20.12 14.93
N ASN A 216 -26.66 -21.41 15.06
CA ASN A 216 -27.44 -22.34 15.88
C ASN A 216 -27.44 -21.94 17.36
N ALA A 217 -26.37 -21.31 17.82
CA ALA A 217 -26.24 -20.71 19.15
C ALA A 217 -27.16 -19.49 19.34
N PHE A 218 -27.35 -18.70 18.28
CA PHE A 218 -28.08 -17.43 18.32
C PHE A 218 -29.01 -17.31 17.10
N PRO A 219 -30.21 -17.91 17.15
CA PRO A 219 -31.17 -17.86 16.05
C PRO A 219 -31.81 -16.48 15.83
N ASN A 220 -31.19 -15.40 16.32
CA ASN A 220 -31.69 -14.03 16.19
C ASN A 220 -31.64 -13.57 14.72
N ASP A 221 -32.63 -12.77 14.31
CA ASP A 221 -32.78 -12.21 12.95
C ASP A 221 -31.82 -11.03 12.65
N CYS A 222 -30.76 -10.83 13.44
CA CYS A 222 -29.83 -9.70 13.34
C CYS A 222 -28.53 -10.08 12.61
N ASN A 223 -28.64 -10.44 11.33
CA ASN A 223 -27.49 -10.90 10.52
C ASN A 223 -27.25 -10.05 9.26
N TYR A 224 -27.36 -8.73 9.35
CA TYR A 224 -27.27 -7.85 8.20
C TYR A 224 -25.85 -7.37 7.92
N ALA A 225 -25.32 -7.68 6.74
CA ALA A 225 -24.04 -7.18 6.25
C ALA A 225 -24.20 -6.05 5.22
N PHE A 226 -23.11 -5.35 4.93
CA PHE A 226 -23.02 -4.33 3.91
C PHE A 226 -22.43 -4.88 2.62
N PHE A 227 -23.20 -4.74 1.53
CA PHE A 227 -22.73 -4.94 0.16
C PHE A 227 -23.33 -3.84 -0.73
N LEU A 228 -23.01 -2.58 -0.43
CA LEU A 228 -23.65 -1.36 -0.98
C LEU A 228 -25.12 -1.15 -0.59
N THR A 229 -25.79 -2.23 -0.21
CA THR A 229 -27.12 -2.25 0.38
C THR A 229 -27.13 -3.18 1.58
N ARG A 230 -28.22 -3.14 2.34
CA ARG A 230 -28.48 -4.05 3.45
C ARG A 230 -28.76 -5.44 2.89
N VAL A 231 -27.86 -6.38 3.17
CA VAL A 231 -27.98 -7.78 2.74
C VAL A 231 -27.97 -8.71 3.94
N ASP A 232 -28.69 -9.82 3.85
CA ASP A 232 -28.59 -10.88 4.85
C ASP A 232 -27.27 -11.65 4.67
N LEU A 233 -26.49 -11.76 5.73
CA LEU A 233 -25.20 -12.44 5.76
C LEU A 233 -25.36 -13.92 5.47
N PHE A 234 -26.48 -14.56 5.86
CA PHE A 234 -26.74 -15.98 5.61
C PHE A 234 -27.33 -16.28 4.23
N GLY A 235 -27.76 -15.24 3.50
CA GLY A 235 -28.33 -15.37 2.16
C GLY A 235 -27.27 -15.53 1.06
N TRP A 236 -27.57 -14.97 -0.11
CA TRP A 236 -26.68 -15.04 -1.28
C TRP A 236 -25.29 -14.44 -1.02
N PHE A 237 -25.20 -13.48 -0.09
CA PHE A 237 -23.95 -12.81 0.25
C PHE A 237 -22.93 -13.78 0.85
N ARG A 238 -23.38 -14.76 1.64
CA ARG A 238 -22.51 -15.85 2.13
C ARG A 238 -21.84 -16.61 0.99
N THR A 239 -22.62 -16.99 -0.02
CA THR A 239 -22.13 -17.73 -1.19
C THR A 239 -21.12 -16.89 -1.96
N PHE A 240 -21.41 -15.61 -2.15
CA PHE A 240 -20.46 -14.67 -2.75
C PHE A 240 -19.14 -14.62 -1.97
N LEU A 241 -19.19 -14.49 -0.64
CA LEU A 241 -17.98 -14.50 0.20
C LEU A 241 -17.23 -15.84 0.12
N LYS A 242 -17.94 -16.98 0.10
CA LYS A 242 -17.31 -18.31 -0.08
C LYS A 242 -16.50 -18.35 -1.38
N VAL A 243 -17.09 -17.92 -2.49
CA VAL A 243 -16.40 -17.87 -3.79
C VAL A 243 -15.19 -16.93 -3.72
N LEU A 244 -15.36 -15.73 -3.15
CA LEU A 244 -14.27 -14.75 -3.00
C LEU A 244 -13.09 -15.33 -2.21
N PHE A 245 -13.34 -15.97 -1.07
CA PHE A 245 -12.30 -16.57 -0.23
C PHE A 245 -11.66 -17.80 -0.87
N VAL A 246 -12.41 -18.63 -1.61
CA VAL A 246 -11.84 -19.73 -2.39
C VAL A 246 -10.92 -19.20 -3.48
N CYS A 247 -11.33 -18.18 -4.23
CA CYS A 247 -10.47 -17.53 -5.23
C CYS A 247 -9.23 -16.92 -4.59
N ALA A 248 -9.34 -16.32 -3.41
CA ALA A 248 -8.24 -15.75 -2.65
C ALA A 248 -7.17 -16.78 -2.22
N THR A 249 -7.51 -18.07 -2.12
CA THR A 249 -6.51 -19.12 -1.79
C THR A 249 -5.42 -19.26 -2.83
N ILE A 250 -5.75 -19.07 -4.11
CA ILE A 250 -4.80 -19.26 -5.22
C ILE A 250 -3.60 -18.31 -5.09
N PRO A 251 -3.78 -16.98 -5.05
CA PRO A 251 -2.66 -16.06 -4.85
C PRO A 251 -1.98 -16.21 -3.50
N ALA A 252 -2.68 -16.64 -2.44
CA ALA A 252 -2.07 -16.91 -1.14
C ALA A 252 -1.08 -18.09 -1.19
N VAL A 253 -1.48 -19.20 -1.82
CA VAL A 253 -0.61 -20.36 -2.05
C VAL A 253 0.57 -19.98 -2.93
N LEU A 254 0.34 -19.25 -4.03
CA LEU A 254 1.43 -18.76 -4.89
C LEU A 254 2.43 -17.89 -4.12
N SER A 255 1.93 -16.98 -3.28
CA SER A 255 2.76 -16.11 -2.43
C SER A 255 3.57 -16.92 -1.42
N LEU A 256 2.99 -17.96 -0.83
CA LEU A 256 3.67 -18.85 0.12
C LEU A 256 4.77 -19.69 -0.55
N VAL A 257 4.51 -20.23 -1.74
CA VAL A 257 5.50 -20.96 -2.54
C VAL A 257 6.65 -20.05 -2.89
N PHE A 258 6.36 -18.84 -3.39
CA PHE A 258 7.39 -17.86 -3.73
C PHE A 258 8.24 -17.46 -2.52
N MET A 259 7.59 -17.18 -1.39
CA MET A 259 8.27 -16.90 -0.11
C MET A 259 9.19 -18.05 0.31
N THR A 260 8.73 -19.28 0.19
CA THR A 260 9.54 -20.47 0.53
C THR A 260 10.73 -20.61 -0.41
N MET A 261 10.53 -20.42 -1.72
CA MET A 261 11.61 -20.46 -2.70
C MET A 261 12.64 -19.35 -2.47
N SER A 262 12.19 -18.14 -2.14
CA SER A 262 13.06 -17.02 -1.76
C SER A 262 13.91 -17.36 -0.53
N LEU A 263 13.32 -17.97 0.50
CA LEU A 263 14.03 -18.39 1.71
C LEU A 263 15.03 -19.53 1.44
N VAL A 264 14.66 -20.52 0.63
CA VAL A 264 15.55 -21.61 0.22
C VAL A 264 16.73 -21.07 -0.58
N ASN A 265 16.49 -20.16 -1.52
CA ASN A 265 17.54 -19.55 -2.32
C ASN A 265 18.49 -18.70 -1.46
N ALA A 266 17.95 -17.93 -0.50
CA ALA A 266 18.75 -17.15 0.44
C ALA A 266 19.61 -18.05 1.35
N THR A 267 19.02 -19.13 1.89
CA THR A 267 19.73 -20.12 2.69
C THR A 267 20.80 -20.84 1.88
N ARG A 268 20.49 -21.24 0.64
CA ARG A 268 21.43 -21.88 -0.28
C ARG A 268 22.61 -20.96 -0.60
N TRP A 269 22.35 -19.69 -0.90
CA TRP A 269 23.38 -18.69 -1.14
C TRP A 269 24.27 -18.51 0.10
N PHE A 270 23.67 -18.43 1.29
CA PHE A 270 24.42 -18.30 2.54
C PHE A 270 25.31 -19.53 2.82
N LEU A 271 24.76 -20.74 2.65
CA LEU A 271 25.44 -22.00 2.98
C LEU A 271 26.47 -22.44 1.92
N LEU A 272 26.19 -22.28 0.62
CA LEU A 272 27.05 -22.80 -0.44
C LEU A 272 28.12 -21.80 -0.89
N ASP A 273 27.78 -20.52 -1.01
CA ASP A 273 28.71 -19.52 -1.55
C ASP A 273 29.57 -18.87 -0.45
N GLY A 274 29.53 -19.43 0.78
CA GLY A 274 30.34 -18.96 1.90
C GLY A 274 30.07 -17.48 2.19
N GLY A 275 28.78 -17.11 2.36
CA GLY A 275 28.24 -15.74 2.43
C GLY A 275 28.80 -14.80 3.52
N TRP A 276 29.94 -15.16 4.10
CA TRP A 276 30.76 -14.37 5.00
C TRP A 276 32.15 -14.04 4.43
N GLN A 277 32.35 -14.09 3.11
CA GLN A 277 33.52 -13.40 2.52
C GLN A 277 33.19 -11.92 2.35
N GLY A 278 33.66 -11.13 3.32
CA GLY A 278 33.34 -9.71 3.50
C GLY A 278 33.47 -8.88 2.22
N ARG A 279 32.34 -8.34 1.75
CA ARG A 279 32.33 -7.14 0.90
C ARG A 279 32.62 -5.91 1.76
N VAL A 280 33.86 -5.77 2.21
CA VAL A 280 34.44 -4.43 2.26
C VAL A 280 34.84 -4.15 0.81
N LYS A 281 33.94 -3.54 0.03
CA LYS A 281 34.36 -2.98 -1.26
C LYS A 281 35.35 -1.87 -0.91
N PRO A 282 36.64 -1.94 -1.30
CA PRO A 282 37.53 -0.80 -1.17
C PRO A 282 36.88 0.34 -1.95
N HIS A 283 36.73 1.48 -1.30
CA HIS A 283 36.23 2.68 -1.94
C HIS A 283 37.36 3.23 -2.82
N THR A 284 37.59 2.60 -3.99
CA THR A 284 38.55 3.13 -4.97
C THR A 284 37.91 4.37 -5.59
N GLN A 285 38.22 5.53 -5.00
CA GLN A 285 37.97 6.84 -5.58
C GLN A 285 38.82 6.99 -6.84
N SER A 286 38.35 6.46 -7.96
CA SER A 286 38.88 6.82 -9.27
C SER A 286 38.18 8.10 -9.72
N ALA A 287 38.80 9.24 -9.41
CA ALA A 287 38.44 10.53 -9.96
C ALA A 287 38.75 10.54 -11.47
N SER A 288 37.77 10.14 -12.29
CA SER A 288 37.80 10.44 -13.72
C SER A 288 36.96 11.68 -13.96
N SER A 289 37.65 12.80 -14.12
CA SER A 289 37.16 14.06 -14.69
C SER A 289 36.69 13.81 -16.12
N SER A 290 35.38 13.66 -16.31
CA SER A 290 34.73 13.77 -17.62
C SER A 290 34.11 15.16 -17.73
N GLU A 291 34.74 16.00 -18.54
CA GLU A 291 34.25 17.32 -18.93
C GLU A 291 32.95 17.22 -19.73
N GLY A 292 31.98 18.05 -19.36
CA GLY A 292 31.17 18.84 -20.30
C GLY A 292 30.26 18.10 -21.28
N GLU A 293 29.19 17.47 -20.78
CA GLU A 293 27.98 17.27 -21.59
C GLU A 293 26.82 18.06 -20.95
N VAL A 294 26.38 19.11 -21.64
CA VAL A 294 25.28 19.98 -21.24
C VAL A 294 23.98 19.20 -21.40
N ALA A 295 23.49 18.64 -20.29
CA ALA A 295 22.21 17.97 -20.23
C ALA A 295 21.08 18.95 -20.57
N GLU A 296 20.34 18.66 -21.64
CA GLU A 296 19.12 19.35 -22.01
C GLU A 296 18.09 19.30 -20.86
N ASP A 297 17.57 20.47 -20.52
CA ASP A 297 16.60 20.74 -19.44
C ASP A 297 15.23 20.12 -19.77
N GLU A 298 15.11 18.82 -19.54
CA GLU A 298 13.87 18.07 -19.77
C GLU A 298 12.87 18.38 -18.65
N LYS A 299 11.82 19.12 -19.01
CA LYS A 299 10.81 19.70 -18.10
C LYS A 299 10.15 18.62 -17.21
N PRO A 300 10.37 18.62 -15.88
CA PRO A 300 9.84 17.61 -14.95
C PRO A 300 8.34 17.75 -14.60
N GLY A 301 7.54 18.37 -15.48
CA GLY A 301 6.21 18.89 -15.12
C GLY A 301 5.02 17.95 -15.30
N LEU A 302 5.06 17.02 -16.26
CA LEU A 302 3.82 16.36 -16.73
C LEU A 302 3.67 14.89 -16.31
N GLN A 303 4.78 14.19 -16.04
CA GLN A 303 4.76 12.77 -15.66
C GLN A 303 4.25 12.55 -14.22
N ASN A 304 4.42 13.55 -13.35
CA ASN A 304 3.91 13.56 -11.97
C ASN A 304 2.37 13.60 -11.87
N ILE A 305 1.66 13.92 -12.97
CA ILE A 305 0.19 14.03 -12.98
C ILE A 305 -0.46 12.67 -13.28
N LYS A 306 0.19 11.77 -14.03
CA LYS A 306 -0.35 10.42 -14.34
C LYS A 306 -0.27 9.48 -13.14
N LEU A 307 0.84 9.50 -12.39
CA LEU A 307 1.00 8.74 -11.14
C LEU A 307 0.00 9.14 -10.03
N ARG A 308 -0.55 10.36 -10.08
CA ARG A 308 -1.60 10.81 -9.14
C ARG A 308 -2.97 10.20 -9.38
N LYS A 309 -3.29 9.71 -10.60
CA LYS A 309 -4.64 9.21 -10.92
C LYS A 309 -4.90 7.78 -10.40
N GLN A 310 -3.87 6.95 -10.27
CA GLN A 310 -4.00 5.58 -9.74
C GLN A 310 -4.30 5.58 -8.22
N ASN A 311 -3.91 6.65 -7.51
CA ASN A 311 -4.10 6.80 -6.06
C ASN A 311 -5.55 7.12 -5.64
N VAL A 312 -6.42 7.57 -6.56
CA VAL A 312 -7.80 7.99 -6.23
C VAL A 312 -8.72 6.79 -5.98
N GLY A 313 -8.57 5.69 -6.74
CA GLY A 313 -9.39 4.48 -6.57
C GLY A 313 -9.20 3.80 -5.21
N PHE A 314 -8.00 3.96 -4.65
CA PHE A 314 -7.60 3.34 -3.39
C PHE A 314 -8.26 3.97 -2.15
N SER A 315 -8.48 5.28 -2.18
CA SER A 315 -9.19 6.00 -1.11
C SER A 315 -10.67 5.58 -1.04
N GLY A 316 -11.26 5.16 -2.16
CA GLY A 316 -12.65 4.69 -2.22
C GLY A 316 -12.88 3.38 -1.45
N ALA A 317 -11.97 2.42 -1.56
CA ALA A 317 -12.08 1.14 -0.86
C ALA A 317 -12.09 1.32 0.67
N LEU A 318 -11.25 2.22 1.20
CA LEU A 318 -11.22 2.54 2.63
C LEU A 318 -12.54 3.08 3.15
N LEU A 319 -13.17 4.00 2.41
CA LEU A 319 -14.48 4.51 2.76
C LEU A 319 -15.52 3.38 2.78
N LEU A 320 -15.46 2.45 1.83
CA LEU A 320 -16.34 1.28 1.81
C LEU A 320 -16.11 0.36 3.02
N PHE A 321 -14.87 0.18 3.49
CA PHE A 321 -14.59 -0.59 4.70
C PHE A 321 -15.14 0.09 5.97
N ILE A 322 -14.94 1.40 6.10
CA ILE A 322 -15.49 2.18 7.23
C ILE A 322 -17.01 2.09 7.22
N LEU A 323 -17.64 2.33 6.07
CA LEU A 323 -19.09 2.21 5.90
C LEU A 323 -19.58 0.80 6.21
N SER A 324 -18.85 -0.23 5.77
CA SER A 324 -19.20 -1.63 6.06
C SER A 324 -19.30 -1.88 7.56
N VAL A 325 -18.29 -1.47 8.32
CA VAL A 325 -18.24 -1.66 9.78
C VAL A 325 -19.37 -0.89 10.47
N GLU A 326 -19.53 0.40 10.17
CA GLU A 326 -20.52 1.25 10.82
C GLU A 326 -21.95 0.83 10.50
N LEU A 327 -22.22 0.42 9.26
CA LEU A 327 -23.54 -0.05 8.86
C LEU A 327 -23.87 -1.43 9.42
N ILE A 328 -22.89 -2.33 9.57
CA ILE A 328 -23.09 -3.61 10.28
C ILE A 328 -23.52 -3.33 11.72
N ILE A 329 -22.83 -2.45 12.45
CA ILE A 329 -23.19 -2.10 13.83
C ILE A 329 -24.59 -1.50 13.90
N ARG A 330 -24.89 -0.54 13.02
CA ARG A 330 -26.17 0.16 13.01
C ARG A 330 -27.35 -0.72 12.59
N TRP A 331 -27.21 -1.53 11.55
CA TRP A 331 -28.29 -2.37 11.03
C TRP A 331 -28.60 -3.57 11.91
N ASN A 332 -27.64 -4.04 12.69
CA ASN A 332 -27.83 -5.10 13.68
C ASN A 332 -28.09 -4.57 15.09
N LYS A 333 -28.25 -3.25 15.26
CA LYS A 333 -28.52 -2.58 16.53
C LYS A 333 -27.58 -3.06 17.65
N ILE A 334 -26.29 -3.17 17.36
CA ILE A 334 -25.29 -3.62 18.34
C ILE A 334 -25.11 -2.54 19.40
N GLN A 335 -25.33 -2.88 20.67
CA GLN A 335 -25.30 -1.95 21.80
C GLN A 335 -23.99 -2.07 22.60
N GLY A 336 -23.69 -1.08 23.44
CA GLY A 336 -22.52 -1.11 24.32
C GLY A 336 -21.17 -0.76 23.67
N VAL A 337 -21.12 -0.59 22.34
CA VAL A 337 -19.86 -0.39 21.59
C VAL A 337 -19.60 1.06 21.16
N GLY A 338 -20.41 2.00 21.65
CA GLY A 338 -20.37 3.42 21.29
C GLY A 338 -19.55 4.31 22.22
N ALA A 339 -19.07 3.80 23.36
CA ALA A 339 -18.27 4.57 24.31
C ALA A 339 -16.77 4.23 24.15
N ILE A 340 -15.91 5.12 24.62
CA ILE A 340 -14.49 4.83 24.90
C ILE A 340 -14.39 4.65 26.41
N GLY A 341 -14.46 3.40 26.87
CA GLY A 341 -14.61 3.07 28.28
C GLY A 341 -13.51 2.20 28.86
N SER A 342 -12.81 1.43 28.01
CA SER A 342 -11.80 0.48 28.47
C SER A 342 -10.38 0.91 28.07
N THR A 343 -9.41 0.54 28.90
CA THR A 343 -7.99 0.78 28.64
C THR A 343 -7.53 0.10 27.35
N GLY A 344 -8.11 -1.05 26.99
CA GLY A 344 -7.81 -1.77 25.75
C GLY A 344 -8.10 -0.96 24.49
N GLN A 345 -9.06 -0.03 24.55
CA GLN A 345 -9.40 0.85 23.43
C GLN A 345 -8.47 2.05 23.29
N LEU A 346 -7.75 2.43 24.34
CA LEU A 346 -6.88 3.61 24.31
C LEU A 346 -5.65 3.40 23.43
N LEU A 347 -5.08 2.18 23.46
CA LEU A 347 -3.87 1.86 22.70
C LEU A 347 -4.07 2.01 21.18
N PRO A 348 -5.14 1.46 20.56
CA PRO A 348 -5.47 1.72 19.16
C PRO A 348 -5.60 3.20 18.81
N VAL A 349 -6.27 3.98 19.66
CA VAL A 349 -6.45 5.42 19.44
C VAL A 349 -5.12 6.16 19.45
N ILE A 350 -4.27 5.91 20.46
CA ILE A 350 -2.97 6.58 20.59
C ILE A 350 -2.09 6.30 19.38
N ILE A 351 -1.99 5.03 18.96
CA ILE A 351 -1.12 4.69 17.83
C ILE A 351 -1.71 5.23 16.51
N GLY A 352 -3.03 5.16 16.32
CA GLY A 352 -3.70 5.74 15.15
C GLY A 352 -3.45 7.25 15.03
N VAL A 353 -3.67 8.00 16.11
CA VAL A 353 -3.44 9.46 16.16
C VAL A 353 -1.95 9.80 15.99
N GLY A 354 -1.06 9.06 16.65
CA GLY A 354 0.39 9.22 16.51
C GLY A 354 0.87 8.98 15.08
N GLY A 355 0.30 7.96 14.41
CA GLY A 355 0.54 7.68 13.00
C GLY A 355 0.14 8.85 12.11
N VAL A 356 -1.09 9.37 12.27
CA VAL A 356 -1.58 10.55 11.54
C VAL A 356 -0.62 11.73 11.73
N GLY A 357 -0.28 12.05 12.98
CA GLY A 357 0.62 13.16 13.30
C GLY A 357 1.99 13.03 12.62
N ARG A 358 2.59 11.84 12.68
CA ARG A 358 3.89 11.55 12.05
C ARG A 358 3.85 11.77 10.53
N VAL A 359 2.83 11.27 9.85
CA VAL A 359 2.69 11.41 8.40
C VAL A 359 2.41 12.85 7.99
N ILE A 360 1.56 13.58 8.73
CA ILE A 360 1.29 15.00 8.45
C ILE A 360 2.54 15.85 8.63
N ILE A 361 3.31 15.64 9.70
CA ILE A 361 4.56 16.37 9.95
C ILE A 361 5.53 16.15 8.80
N ARG A 362 5.67 14.90 8.32
CA ARG A 362 6.56 14.61 7.20
C ARG A 362 6.07 15.18 5.88
N LEU A 363 4.79 15.02 5.56
CA LEU A 363 4.20 15.61 4.36
C LEU A 363 4.40 17.13 4.33
N THR A 364 4.22 17.79 5.47
CA THR A 364 4.41 19.24 5.59
C THR A 364 5.87 19.64 5.39
N ARG A 365 6.82 18.89 5.96
CA ARG A 365 8.25 19.17 5.79
C ARG A 365 8.69 19.02 4.34
N ASP A 366 8.30 17.91 3.71
CA ASP A 366 8.66 17.62 2.32
C ASP A 366 8.09 18.71 1.38
N PHE A 367 6.85 19.15 1.61
CA PHE A 367 6.25 20.27 0.88
C PHE A 367 6.99 21.60 1.09
N LEU A 368 7.42 21.91 2.31
CA LEU A 368 8.19 23.13 2.60
C LEU A 368 9.56 23.11 1.93
N GLU A 369 10.23 21.95 1.89
CA GLU A 369 11.50 21.76 1.19
C GLU A 369 11.36 21.98 -0.32
N GLU A 370 10.31 21.45 -0.94
CA GLU A 370 10.00 21.68 -2.36
C GLU A 370 9.78 23.17 -2.66
N LEU A 371 9.03 23.88 -1.80
CA LEU A 371 8.82 25.32 -1.95
C LEU A 371 10.12 26.12 -1.80
N ALA A 372 11.01 25.71 -0.89
CA ALA A 372 12.30 26.35 -0.70
C ALA A 372 13.22 26.16 -1.93
N LEU A 373 13.23 24.96 -2.53
CA LEU A 373 13.98 24.67 -3.75
C LEU A 373 13.43 25.44 -4.95
N ALA A 374 12.11 25.50 -5.12
CA ALA A 374 11.47 26.27 -6.19
C ALA A 374 11.83 27.77 -6.12
N ARG A 375 11.90 28.33 -4.91
CA ARG A 375 12.36 29.72 -4.69
C ARG A 375 13.83 29.90 -5.06
N ARG A 376 14.72 28.97 -4.68
CA ARG A 376 16.14 29.02 -5.04
C ARG A 376 16.34 28.97 -6.56
N ASN A 377 15.65 28.08 -7.26
CA ASN A 377 15.75 27.96 -8.72
C ASN A 377 15.25 29.23 -9.44
N LYS A 378 14.14 29.83 -8.97
CA LYS A 378 13.66 31.09 -9.52
C LYS A 378 14.67 32.23 -9.33
N ASN A 379 15.31 32.30 -8.16
CA ASN A 379 16.35 33.29 -7.89
C ASN A 379 17.62 33.04 -8.72
N GLY A 380 18.03 31.79 -8.90
CA GLY A 380 19.15 31.41 -9.76
C GLY A 380 18.93 31.76 -11.23
N SER A 381 17.75 31.45 -11.78
CA SER A 381 17.39 31.79 -13.16
C SER A 381 17.36 33.31 -13.39
N ASN A 382 16.84 34.07 -12.42
CA ASN A 382 16.87 35.54 -12.48
C ASN A 382 18.30 36.09 -12.44
N LYS A 383 19.19 35.48 -11.65
CA LYS A 383 20.60 35.88 -11.59
C LYS A 383 21.32 35.62 -12.92
N VAL A 384 21.15 34.43 -13.52
CA VAL A 384 21.75 34.09 -14.83
C VAL A 384 21.24 35.02 -15.94
N LYS A 385 19.94 35.36 -15.94
CA LYS A 385 19.38 36.34 -16.89
C LYS A 385 19.98 37.74 -16.69
N ALA A 386 20.20 38.16 -15.44
CA ALA A 386 20.83 39.44 -15.14
C ALA A 386 22.30 39.47 -15.60
N ASP A 387 23.06 38.40 -15.33
CA ASP A 387 24.48 38.28 -15.73
C ASP A 387 24.64 38.26 -17.26
N HIS A 388 23.77 37.54 -17.98
CA HIS A 388 23.76 37.53 -19.45
C HIS A 388 23.38 38.89 -20.03
N PHE A 389 22.42 39.60 -19.43
CA PHE A 389 22.03 40.95 -19.85
C PHE A 389 23.18 41.96 -19.64
N MET A 390 23.86 41.90 -18.50
CA MET A 390 25.02 42.76 -18.20
C MET A 390 26.20 42.46 -19.14
N GLY A 391 26.50 41.19 -19.43
CA GLY A 391 27.55 40.81 -20.38
C GLY A 391 27.28 41.28 -21.82
N SER A 392 26.02 41.33 -22.25
CA SER A 392 25.65 41.88 -23.56
C SER A 392 25.80 43.41 -23.64
N MET A 393 25.68 44.13 -22.52
CA MET A 393 25.90 45.58 -22.50
C MET A 393 27.39 45.95 -22.53
N THR A 394 28.24 45.18 -21.87
CA THR A 394 29.70 45.42 -21.86
C THR A 394 30.34 45.19 -23.22
N ASN A 395 29.84 44.26 -24.05
CA ASN A 395 30.38 44.02 -25.39
C ASN A 395 30.03 45.12 -26.41
N ASN A 396 29.04 45.97 -26.15
CA ASN A 396 28.70 47.11 -27.01
C ASN A 396 29.45 48.40 -26.64
N LEU A 397 30.25 48.38 -25.57
CA LEU A 397 31.10 49.48 -25.10
C LEU A 397 32.58 49.13 -25.24
N ALA A 398 32.96 48.40 -26.29
CA ALA A 398 34.37 48.25 -26.63
C ALA A 398 34.95 49.63 -27.02
N PRO A 399 35.90 50.19 -26.25
CA PRO A 399 36.61 51.38 -26.68
C PRO A 399 37.45 51.01 -27.92
N THR A 400 37.37 51.85 -28.93
CA THR A 400 38.26 51.85 -30.10
C THR A 400 39.71 51.89 -29.59
N GLN A 401 40.37 50.73 -29.57
CA GLN A 401 41.78 50.62 -29.20
C GLN A 401 42.63 51.16 -30.37
N PRO A 402 43.58 52.08 -30.11
CA PRO A 402 44.59 52.46 -31.08
C PRO A 402 45.59 51.32 -31.26
N THR A 403 45.87 50.99 -32.51
CA THR A 403 46.93 50.10 -32.97
C THR A 403 48.29 50.56 -32.44
N LEU A 404 48.92 49.78 -31.56
CA LEU A 404 50.36 49.89 -31.31
C LEU A 404 51.03 48.52 -31.39
N CYS A 405 52.08 48.48 -32.21
CA CYS A 405 52.87 47.33 -32.60
C CYS A 405 53.89 46.88 -31.54
N THR A 406 54.31 45.62 -31.74
CA THR A 406 55.64 45.02 -31.48
C THR A 406 56.06 44.68 -30.05
N GLY A 407 56.58 43.45 -29.90
CA GLY A 407 57.57 43.11 -28.88
C GLY A 407 57.56 41.65 -28.44
N ASN A 408 58.34 40.81 -29.12
CA ASN A 408 58.80 39.52 -28.60
C ASN A 408 59.71 39.73 -27.37
N GLU A 409 59.63 38.85 -26.37
CA GLU A 409 60.74 38.30 -25.54
C GLU A 409 60.09 37.51 -24.38
N LEU A 410 60.25 36.19 -24.30
CA LEU A 410 61.34 35.41 -23.67
C LEU A 410 61.32 35.42 -22.14
N ASP A 411 61.48 34.20 -21.60
CA ASP A 411 61.94 33.83 -20.27
C ASP A 411 60.98 34.05 -19.08
N SER A 412 61.00 33.29 -17.99
CA SER A 412 61.54 31.98 -17.60
C SER A 412 61.10 31.77 -16.13
N LEU A 413 61.14 30.53 -15.64
CA LEU A 413 61.29 30.16 -14.22
C LEU A 413 60.20 30.56 -13.18
N SER A 414 59.52 29.55 -12.62
CA SER A 414 59.46 29.37 -11.15
C SER A 414 58.86 28.00 -10.82
N GLN A 415 59.73 27.08 -10.41
CA GLN A 415 59.38 25.84 -9.71
C GLN A 415 59.10 26.17 -8.24
N ASN A 416 57.98 25.67 -7.69
CA ASN A 416 57.73 25.63 -6.25
C ASN A 416 57.55 24.18 -5.82
N PRO A 417 58.34 23.65 -4.87
CA PRO A 417 58.07 22.36 -4.25
C PRO A 417 57.04 22.51 -3.12
N VAL A 418 56.00 21.68 -3.17
CA VAL A 418 55.00 21.52 -2.11
C VAL A 418 55.59 20.64 -1.01
N PHE A 419 55.67 21.20 0.21
CA PHE A 419 55.96 20.49 1.44
C PHE A 419 54.83 19.50 1.78
N VAL A 420 55.19 18.22 1.92
CA VAL A 420 54.33 17.18 2.51
C VAL A 420 54.54 17.20 4.02
N HIS A 421 53.50 17.57 4.76
CA HIS A 421 53.44 17.40 6.20
C HIS A 421 52.82 16.04 6.51
N ASP A 422 53.67 15.13 6.99
CA ASP A 422 53.30 13.84 7.56
C ASP A 422 52.97 14.07 9.05
N THR A 423 51.74 13.76 9.47
CA THR A 423 51.39 13.69 10.90
C THR A 423 50.73 12.35 11.16
N GLY A 424 51.51 11.46 11.78
CA GLY A 424 51.01 10.24 12.41
C GLY A 424 50.22 10.52 13.68
N GLY A 425 49.26 9.63 13.94
CA GLY A 425 48.56 9.43 15.21
C GLY A 425 47.73 8.15 15.07
N LEU A 426 48.22 6.99 15.51
CA LEU A 426 48.05 6.41 16.85
C LEU A 426 46.59 6.16 17.24
N ASP A 427 46.24 4.87 17.18
CA ASP A 427 45.46 4.05 18.12
C ASP A 427 44.21 4.61 18.80
N PHE A 428 43.11 3.85 18.72
CA PHE A 428 42.50 3.26 19.92
C PHE A 428 41.58 2.09 19.54
N ALA A 429 41.93 0.91 20.05
CA ALA A 429 41.04 -0.22 20.22
C ALA A 429 40.18 0.00 21.47
N SER A 430 38.89 -0.36 21.42
CA SER A 430 38.15 -0.81 22.60
C SER A 430 36.81 -1.47 22.22
N ASN A 431 36.69 -2.72 22.64
CA ASN A 431 35.54 -3.48 23.13
C ASN A 431 34.23 -3.53 22.33
#